data_AF-A0A7S2CZY9-F1
#
_entry.id   AF-A0A7S2CZY9-F1
#
_cell.length_a   1.000
_cell.length_b   1.000
_cell.length_c   1.000
_cell.angle_alpha   90.00
_cell.angle_beta   90.00
_cell.angle_gamma   90.00
#
_symmetry.space_group_name_H-M   'P 1'
#
loop_
_entity.id
_entity.type
_entity.pdbx_description
1 polymer ?
#
loop_
_entity_poly.entity_id
_entity_poly.type
_entity_poly.pdbx_seq_one_letter_code
_entity_poly.pdbx_strand_id
1 'polypeptide(L)'
;FEIYGFDVMIDEKLKPWLLEVNVFPSLSSSSPYDKRVKTVLISDALTLAGLLPFDHDLVDKALREEQLKRSQGLGSAKPGSSSRSHTVQSVGSASLRDLGEAEWRIILDTHDEYMRRGHLERIFPRQETLGQYDRFFAVPRYSNLVLARWLEAGGERCFLPENKDSLPPHVPCQVHHSAC
;
A
#
# COMPACT_ATOMS: atom_id res chain seq x y z
N PHE A 1 2.91 -7.24 -8.34
CA PHE A 1 2.81 -5.89 -8.91
C PHE A 1 2.98 -6.01 -10.43
N GLU A 2 2.56 -5.00 -11.18
CA GLU A 2 2.64 -4.96 -12.64
C GLU A 2 3.11 -3.58 -13.09
N ILE A 3 3.82 -3.51 -14.21
CA ILE A 3 4.30 -2.26 -14.80
C ILE A 3 3.63 -2.11 -16.17
N TYR A 4 2.87 -1.04 -16.32
CA TYR A 4 2.16 -0.71 -17.57
C TYR A 4 2.88 0.43 -18.29
N GLY A 5 3.00 0.32 -19.62
CA GLY A 5 3.43 1.42 -20.49
C GLY A 5 2.22 2.11 -21.10
N PHE A 6 2.05 3.41 -20.85
CA PHE A 6 0.97 4.20 -21.42
C PHE A 6 1.50 5.05 -22.56
N ASP A 7 0.91 4.89 -23.75
CA ASP A 7 1.24 5.70 -24.91
C ASP A 7 0.25 6.86 -24.97
N VAL A 8 0.74 8.08 -24.72
CA VAL A 8 -0.06 9.29 -24.61
C VAL A 8 0.36 10.31 -25.66
N MET A 9 -0.60 10.78 -26.46
CA MET A 9 -0.42 11.88 -27.40
C MET A 9 -0.93 13.19 -26.78
N ILE A 10 -0.18 14.28 -26.93
CA ILE A 10 -0.59 15.61 -26.48
C ILE A 10 -0.94 16.45 -27.70
N ASP A 11 -2.15 17.02 -27.73
CA ASP A 11 -2.59 17.87 -28.84
C ASP A 11 -2.13 19.35 -28.70
N GLU A 12 -2.47 20.18 -29.69
CA GLU A 12 -2.17 21.62 -29.71
C GLU A 12 -2.75 22.41 -28.52
N LYS A 13 -3.75 21.86 -27.82
CA LYS A 13 -4.40 22.44 -26.64
C LYS A 13 -3.88 21.84 -25.33
N LEU A 14 -2.77 21.09 -25.38
CA LEU A 14 -2.19 20.37 -24.26
C LEU A 14 -3.13 19.33 -23.63
N LYS A 15 -4.10 18.82 -24.39
CA LYS A 15 -4.98 17.75 -23.92
C LYS A 15 -4.29 16.39 -24.16
N PRO A 16 -4.16 15.54 -23.13
CA PRO A 16 -3.63 14.20 -23.29
C PRO A 16 -4.70 13.26 -23.87
N TRP A 17 -4.30 12.46 -24.85
CA TRP A 17 -5.10 11.42 -25.50
C TRP A 17 -4.38 10.09 -25.31
N LEU A 18 -5.06 9.13 -24.66
CA LEU A 18 -4.55 7.77 -24.51
C LEU A 18 -4.67 7.02 -25.84
N LEU A 19 -3.55 6.48 -26.31
CA LEU A 19 -3.50 5.68 -27.54
C LEU A 19 -3.62 4.20 -27.21
N GLU A 20 -2.73 3.69 -26.36
CA GLU A 20 -2.70 2.29 -25.96
C GLU A 20 -2.11 2.10 -24.55
N VAL A 21 -2.35 0.92 -23.99
CA VAL A 21 -1.79 0.48 -22.71
C VAL A 21 -1.08 -0.86 -22.92
N ASN A 22 0.22 -0.86 -22.73
CA ASN A 22 1.10 -2.01 -22.88
C ASN A 22 1.30 -2.72 -21.54
N VAL A 23 0.94 -4.00 -21.47
CA VAL A 23 1.13 -4.86 -20.28
C VAL A 23 2.59 -5.32 -20.14
N PHE A 24 3.35 -5.31 -21.24
CA PHE A 24 4.77 -5.68 -21.27
C PHE A 24 5.58 -4.63 -22.04
N PRO A 25 5.83 -3.45 -21.45
CA PRO A 25 6.64 -2.42 -22.12
C PRO A 25 8.08 -2.91 -22.33
N SER A 26 8.70 -2.48 -23.44
CA SER A 26 10.07 -2.87 -23.75
C SER A 26 11.07 -2.31 -22.74
N LEU A 27 11.83 -3.19 -22.10
CA LEU A 27 12.96 -2.83 -21.24
C LEU A 27 14.31 -2.88 -21.95
N SER A 28 14.33 -3.31 -23.23
CA SER A 28 15.55 -3.23 -24.05
C SER A 28 15.97 -1.76 -24.23
N SER A 29 17.27 -1.48 -24.21
CA SER A 29 17.77 -0.11 -24.30
C SER A 29 18.63 0.11 -25.54
N SER A 30 18.27 1.08 -26.36
CA SER A 30 19.00 1.44 -27.59
C SER A 30 19.93 2.64 -27.40
N SER A 31 19.82 3.38 -26.30
CA SER A 31 20.67 4.53 -25.98
C SER A 31 21.09 4.54 -24.50
N PRO A 32 22.21 5.22 -24.14
CA PRO A 32 22.62 5.38 -22.74
C PRO A 32 21.55 6.08 -21.88
N TYR A 33 20.81 7.02 -22.48
CA TYR A 33 19.74 7.74 -21.78
C TYR A 33 18.56 6.82 -21.46
N ASP A 34 18.08 6.07 -22.46
CA ASP A 34 17.00 5.10 -22.28
C ASP A 34 17.36 4.04 -21.23
N LYS A 35 18.62 3.56 -21.27
CA LYS A 35 19.15 2.64 -20.26
C LYS A 35 19.07 3.23 -18.86
N ARG A 36 19.44 4.50 -18.69
CA ARG A 36 19.36 5.19 -17.39
C ARG A 36 17.92 5.30 -16.90
N VAL A 37 17.00 5.78 -17.75
CA VAL A 37 15.58 5.95 -17.38
C VAL A 37 14.95 4.61 -17.01
N LYS A 38 15.13 3.58 -17.84
CA LYS A 38 14.57 2.24 -17.58
C LYS A 38 15.16 1.59 -16.35
N THR A 39 16.47 1.77 -16.11
CA THR A 39 17.12 1.21 -14.91
C THR A 39 16.60 1.86 -13.64
N VAL A 40 16.42 3.20 -13.63
CA VAL A 40 15.82 3.90 -12.48
C VAL A 40 14.38 3.46 -12.27
N LEU A 41 13.57 3.38 -13.34
CA LEU A 41 12.18 2.92 -13.26
C LEU A 41 12.08 1.53 -12.62
N ILE A 42 12.87 0.56 -13.10
CA ILE A 42 12.84 -0.81 -12.58
C ILE A 42 13.39 -0.88 -11.15
N SER A 43 14.45 -0.13 -10.84
CA SER A 43 14.99 -0.04 -9.49
C SER A 43 13.91 0.44 -8.51
N ASP A 44 13.29 1.58 -8.80
CA ASP A 44 12.26 2.16 -7.94
C ASP A 44 11.02 1.28 -7.85
N ALA A 45 10.61 0.63 -8.95
CA ALA A 45 9.48 -0.30 -8.93
C ALA A 45 9.74 -1.53 -8.05
N LEU A 46 10.95 -2.11 -8.09
CA LEU A 46 11.34 -3.23 -7.23
C LEU A 46 11.49 -2.80 -5.76
N THR A 47 12.05 -1.61 -5.52
CA THR A 47 12.12 -1.03 -4.18
C THR A 47 10.73 -0.76 -3.61
N LEU A 48 9.79 -0.26 -4.41
CA LEU A 48 8.39 -0.04 -4.05
C LEU A 48 7.60 -1.36 -3.90
N ALA A 49 7.96 -2.41 -4.64
CA ALA A 49 7.35 -3.73 -4.46
C ALA A 49 7.66 -4.35 -3.09
N GLY A 50 8.76 -3.95 -2.45
CA GLY A 50 9.05 -4.32 -1.05
C GLY A 50 9.39 -5.79 -0.90
N LEU A 51 10.14 -6.32 -1.87
CA LEU A 51 10.56 -7.71 -1.87
C LEU A 51 11.40 -7.98 -0.61
N LEU A 52 10.79 -8.71 0.33
CA LEU A 52 11.49 -9.17 1.51
C LEU A 52 12.35 -10.39 1.12
N PRO A 53 13.61 -10.45 1.59
CA PRO A 53 14.41 -11.65 1.42
C PRO A 53 13.67 -12.84 2.04
N PHE A 54 13.42 -13.87 1.22
CA PHE A 54 12.71 -15.06 1.64
C PHE A 54 13.71 -16.06 2.23
N ASP A 55 13.65 -16.25 3.55
CA ASP A 55 14.45 -17.25 4.25
C ASP A 55 13.62 -18.53 4.43
N HIS A 56 13.93 -19.55 3.62
CA HIS A 56 13.26 -20.84 3.65
C HIS A 56 13.35 -21.51 5.04
N ASP A 57 14.47 -21.36 5.74
CA ASP A 57 14.70 -22.03 7.03
C ASP A 57 13.87 -21.39 8.15
N LEU A 58 13.73 -20.06 8.14
CA LEU A 58 12.88 -19.35 9.09
C LEU A 58 11.39 -19.70 8.89
N VAL A 59 10.94 -19.81 7.64
CA VAL A 59 9.56 -20.19 7.31
C VAL A 59 9.28 -21.63 7.73
N ASP A 60 10.18 -22.56 7.41
CA ASP A 60 10.06 -23.97 7.80
C ASP A 60 10.05 -24.14 9.32
N LYS A 61 10.90 -23.38 10.03
CA LYS A 61 10.93 -23.39 11.49
C LYS A 61 9.62 -22.87 12.07
N ALA A 62 9.10 -21.76 11.57
CA ALA A 62 7.82 -21.21 11.99
C ALA A 62 6.66 -22.18 11.74
N LEU A 63 6.63 -22.84 10.59
CA LEU A 63 5.64 -23.87 10.24
C LEU A 63 5.71 -25.07 11.19
N ARG A 64 6.92 -25.58 11.49
CA ARG A 64 7.12 -26.68 12.44
C ARG A 64 6.67 -26.28 13.85
N GLU A 65 7.03 -25.08 14.31
CA GLU A 65 6.58 -24.57 15.61
C GLU A 65 5.05 -24.42 15.68
N GLU A 66 4.40 -23.97 14.60
CA GLU A 66 2.95 -23.89 14.54
C GLU A 66 2.29 -25.27 14.56
N GLN A 67 2.83 -26.25 13.83
CA GLN A 67 2.36 -27.64 13.84
C GLN A 67 2.51 -28.27 15.23
N LEU A 68 3.63 -28.02 15.91
CA LEU A 68 3.88 -28.49 17.28
C LEU A 68 2.91 -27.85 18.28
N LYS A 69 2.61 -26.56 18.16
CA LYS A 69 1.61 -25.89 19.00
C LYS A 69 0.22 -26.49 18.81
N ARG A 70 -0.17 -26.78 17.55
CA ARG A 70 -1.45 -27.42 17.22
C ARG A 70 -1.54 -28.85 17.78
N SER A 71 -0.47 -29.65 17.69
CA SER A 71 -0.47 -31.04 18.19
C SER A 71 -0.48 -31.13 19.72
N GLN A 72 0.09 -30.15 20.42
CA GLN A 72 0.11 -30.09 21.89
C GLN A 72 -1.19 -29.54 22.51
N GLY A 73 -2.22 -29.23 21.71
CA GLY A 73 -3.46 -28.61 22.21
C GLY A 73 -3.27 -27.17 22.74
N LEU A 74 -2.07 -26.62 22.59
CA LEU A 74 -1.69 -25.23 22.87
C LEU A 74 -1.97 -24.30 21.67
N GLY A 75 -2.54 -24.85 20.59
CA GLY A 75 -3.10 -24.07 19.50
C GLY A 75 -4.14 -23.16 20.11
N SER A 76 -3.83 -21.87 20.20
CA SER A 76 -4.78 -20.88 20.65
C SER A 76 -6.00 -20.94 19.74
N ALA A 77 -7.08 -21.57 20.22
CA ALA A 77 -8.41 -21.16 19.82
C ALA A 77 -8.44 -19.67 20.16
N LYS A 78 -8.23 -18.79 19.17
CA LYS A 78 -8.24 -17.34 19.37
C LYS A 78 -9.48 -17.04 20.21
N PRO A 79 -9.35 -16.61 21.48
CA PRO A 79 -10.51 -16.42 22.33
C PRO A 79 -11.19 -15.17 21.81
N GLY A 80 -12.18 -15.34 20.92
CA GLY A 80 -13.11 -14.29 20.51
C GLY A 80 -12.51 -12.89 20.39
N SER A 81 -11.28 -12.74 19.87
CA SER A 81 -10.84 -11.45 19.39
C SER A 81 -11.62 -11.30 18.11
N SER A 82 -12.82 -10.76 18.23
CA SER A 82 -13.46 -10.06 17.14
C SER A 82 -12.44 -9.01 16.72
N SER A 83 -11.49 -9.42 15.87
CA SER A 83 -10.77 -8.49 15.04
C SER A 83 -11.91 -7.70 14.43
N ARG A 84 -12.05 -6.44 14.84
CA ARG A 84 -13.13 -5.55 14.42
C ARG A 84 -12.86 -5.16 12.98
N SER A 85 -12.65 -6.16 12.12
CA SER A 85 -12.54 -6.01 10.70
C SER A 85 -13.90 -5.56 10.26
N HIS A 86 -13.96 -4.30 9.92
CA HIS A 86 -15.16 -3.71 9.38
C HIS A 86 -15.50 -4.45 8.08
N THR A 87 -16.78 -4.49 7.73
CA THR A 87 -17.19 -4.86 6.38
C THR A 87 -17.12 -3.63 5.50
N VAL A 88 -17.21 -3.81 4.18
CA VAL A 88 -17.32 -2.70 3.22
C VAL A 88 -18.42 -1.70 3.61
N GLN A 89 -19.52 -2.18 4.20
CA GLN A 89 -20.64 -1.35 4.65
C GLN A 89 -20.32 -0.55 5.93
N SER A 90 -19.53 -1.11 6.85
CA SER A 90 -19.24 -0.46 8.15
C SER A 90 -17.98 0.42 8.13
N VAL A 91 -17.01 0.16 7.23
CA VAL A 91 -15.84 1.06 7.04
C VAL A 91 -16.31 2.43 6.55
N GLY A 92 -17.32 2.45 5.68
CA GLY A 92 -17.87 3.67 5.07
C GLY A 92 -18.49 4.66 6.06
N SER A 93 -18.62 4.32 7.35
CA SER A 93 -19.07 5.24 8.41
C SER A 93 -18.11 5.30 9.61
N ALA A 94 -17.03 4.53 9.62
CA ALA A 94 -16.10 4.45 10.76
C ALA A 94 -15.20 5.69 10.84
N SER A 95 -14.83 6.09 12.06
CA SER A 95 -13.76 7.07 12.27
C SER A 95 -12.39 6.40 12.26
N LEU A 96 -11.31 7.17 12.05
CA LEU A 96 -9.95 6.63 12.06
C LEU A 96 -9.61 5.86 13.35
N ARG A 97 -10.17 6.29 14.50
CA ARG A 97 -9.94 5.66 15.80
C ARG A 97 -10.65 4.32 15.97
N ASP A 98 -11.70 4.10 15.19
CA ASP A 98 -12.49 2.86 15.24
C ASP A 98 -11.87 1.75 14.40
N LEU A 99 -10.92 2.08 13.51
CA LEU A 99 -10.24 1.12 12.65
C LEU A 99 -9.48 0.07 13.46
N GLY A 100 -9.66 -1.19 13.07
CA GLY A 100 -8.99 -2.33 13.68
C GLY A 100 -7.60 -2.59 13.11
N GLU A 101 -6.97 -3.64 13.63
CA GLU A 101 -5.62 -4.06 13.25
C GLU A 101 -5.49 -4.38 11.75
N ALA A 102 -6.55 -4.92 11.12
CA ALA A 102 -6.53 -5.26 9.71
C ALA A 102 -6.50 -4.01 8.82
N GLU A 103 -7.27 -2.98 9.19
CA GLU A 103 -7.30 -1.69 8.51
C GLU A 103 -5.98 -0.92 8.71
N TRP A 104 -5.47 -0.90 9.94
CA TRP A 104 -4.18 -0.28 10.23
C TRP A 104 -3.03 -0.95 9.50
N ARG A 105 -3.07 -2.26 9.28
CA ARG A 105 -2.07 -2.94 8.44
C ARG A 105 -2.06 -2.42 7.00
N ILE A 106 -3.23 -2.22 6.40
CA ILE A 106 -3.32 -1.63 5.05
C ILE A 106 -2.72 -0.21 5.02
N ILE A 107 -3.02 0.59 6.05
CA ILE A 107 -2.51 1.97 6.17
C ILE A 107 -0.98 1.96 6.34
N LEU A 108 -0.45 1.10 7.20
CA LEU A 108 0.98 0.97 7.44
C LEU A 108 1.72 0.48 6.19
N ASP A 109 1.22 -0.58 5.55
CA ASP A 109 1.80 -1.10 4.30
C ASP A 109 1.84 0.01 3.22
N THR A 110 0.76 0.81 3.12
CA THR A 110 0.69 1.95 2.18
C THR A 110 1.63 3.09 2.55
N HIS A 111 1.82 3.36 3.84
CA HIS A 111 2.77 4.36 4.31
C HIS A 111 4.21 3.92 4.06
N ASP A 112 4.53 2.66 4.32
CA ASP A 112 5.85 2.08 4.04
C ASP A 112 6.14 2.13 2.54
N GLU A 113 5.18 1.78 1.70
CA GLU A 113 5.25 1.98 0.24
C GLU A 113 5.56 3.43 -0.11
N TYR A 114 4.87 4.39 0.50
CA TYR A 114 5.12 5.81 0.27
C TYR A 114 6.54 6.23 0.67
N MET A 115 7.05 5.75 1.80
CA MET A 115 8.40 6.07 2.27
C MET A 115 9.51 5.54 1.35
N ARG A 116 9.26 4.46 0.60
CA ARG A 116 10.25 3.81 -0.29
C ARG A 116 9.94 3.93 -1.79
N ARG A 117 9.08 4.87 -2.18
CA ARG A 117 8.61 5.04 -3.57
C ARG A 117 9.64 5.53 -4.59
N GLY A 118 10.77 6.07 -4.14
CA GLY A 118 11.75 6.70 -5.02
C GLY A 118 11.12 7.85 -5.81
N HIS A 119 11.21 7.80 -7.14
CA HIS A 119 10.68 8.82 -8.05
C HIS A 119 9.21 8.59 -8.44
N LEU A 120 8.58 7.52 -7.95
CA LEU A 120 7.17 7.23 -8.24
C LEU A 120 6.24 8.09 -7.38
N GLU A 121 5.08 8.44 -7.94
CA GLU A 121 4.04 9.20 -7.23
C GLU A 121 2.73 8.41 -7.20
N ARG A 122 2.08 8.40 -6.03
CA ARG A 122 0.75 7.79 -5.86
C ARG A 122 -0.31 8.67 -6.53
N ILE A 123 -0.82 8.24 -7.68
CA ILE A 123 -1.90 8.95 -8.39
C ILE A 123 -3.31 8.55 -7.92
N PHE A 124 -3.44 7.40 -7.23
CA PHE A 124 -4.68 6.91 -6.62
C PHE A 124 -4.37 5.96 -5.45
N PRO A 125 -5.09 6.01 -4.31
CA PRO A 125 -6.01 7.09 -3.93
C PRO A 125 -5.25 8.36 -3.54
N ARG A 126 -5.87 9.54 -3.75
CA ARG A 126 -5.34 10.85 -3.35
C ARG A 126 -6.39 11.63 -2.59
N GLN A 127 -5.96 12.48 -1.66
CA GLN A 127 -6.83 13.27 -0.80
C GLN A 127 -7.73 14.22 -1.60
N GLU A 128 -7.21 14.79 -2.69
CA GLU A 128 -7.93 15.76 -3.52
C GLU A 128 -8.98 15.12 -4.43
N THR A 129 -8.84 13.83 -4.73
CA THR A 129 -9.69 13.10 -5.67
C THR A 129 -10.51 12.00 -5.00
N LEU A 130 -10.70 12.07 -3.67
CA LEU A 130 -11.51 11.11 -2.93
C LEU A 130 -12.96 11.13 -3.44
N GLY A 131 -13.54 9.95 -3.64
CA GLY A 131 -14.90 9.79 -4.16
C GLY A 131 -15.07 10.05 -5.67
N GLN A 132 -14.16 10.78 -6.31
CA GLN A 132 -14.29 11.17 -7.73
C GLN A 132 -14.38 9.96 -8.67
N TYR A 133 -13.62 8.90 -8.35
CA TYR A 133 -13.50 7.71 -9.18
C TYR A 133 -14.44 6.58 -8.75
N ASP A 134 -15.18 6.71 -7.63
CA ASP A 134 -16.01 5.65 -7.06
C ASP A 134 -17.06 5.14 -8.05
N ARG A 135 -17.63 6.04 -8.86
CA ARG A 135 -18.59 5.73 -9.92
C ARG A 135 -18.06 4.81 -11.02
N PHE A 136 -16.74 4.68 -11.17
CA PHE A 136 -16.12 3.81 -12.18
C PHE A 136 -15.86 2.39 -11.65
N PHE A 137 -16.00 2.16 -10.34
CA PHE A 137 -15.91 0.83 -9.76
C PHE A 137 -17.29 0.17 -9.73
N ALA A 138 -17.39 -1.05 -10.26
CA ALA A 138 -18.63 -1.83 -10.18
C ALA A 138 -19.01 -2.20 -8.73
N VAL A 139 -18.01 -2.36 -7.85
CA VAL A 139 -18.17 -2.68 -6.43
C VAL A 139 -17.12 -1.91 -5.62
N PRO A 140 -17.48 -1.29 -4.48
CA PRO A 140 -16.51 -0.65 -3.60
C PRO A 140 -15.44 -1.65 -3.11
N ARG A 141 -14.17 -1.27 -3.25
CA ARG A 141 -13.04 -2.07 -2.75
C ARG A 141 -12.77 -1.70 -1.30
N TYR A 142 -12.65 -2.70 -0.44
CA TYR A 142 -12.39 -2.53 0.98
C TYR A 142 -11.14 -1.68 1.27
N SER A 143 -10.01 -2.00 0.63
CA SER A 143 -8.75 -1.26 0.77
C SER A 143 -8.89 0.22 0.38
N ASN A 144 -9.61 0.51 -0.70
CA ASN A 144 -9.83 1.89 -1.14
C ASN A 144 -10.63 2.67 -0.11
N LEU A 145 -11.63 2.06 0.53
CA LEU A 145 -12.42 2.72 1.58
C LEU A 145 -11.58 2.98 2.83
N VAL A 146 -10.76 2.01 3.26
CA VAL A 146 -9.85 2.18 4.39
C VAL A 146 -8.87 3.34 4.14
N LEU A 147 -8.24 3.36 2.97
CA LEU A 147 -7.31 4.43 2.60
C LEU A 147 -8.01 5.78 2.42
N ALA A 148 -9.24 5.80 1.89
CA ALA A 148 -10.02 7.02 1.81
C ALA A 148 -10.29 7.62 3.20
N ARG A 149 -10.68 6.78 4.18
CA ARG A 149 -10.89 7.22 5.57
C ARG A 149 -9.63 7.78 6.21
N TRP A 150 -8.50 7.13 5.95
CA TRP A 150 -7.21 7.60 6.43
C TRP A 150 -6.83 8.95 5.81
N LEU A 151 -7.00 9.12 4.50
CA LEU A 151 -6.73 10.38 3.80
C LEU A 151 -7.70 11.50 4.21
N GLU A 152 -8.97 11.20 4.48
CA GLU A 152 -9.94 12.16 5.05
C GLU A 152 -9.49 12.66 6.43
N ALA A 153 -8.92 11.78 7.24
CA ALA A 153 -8.43 12.09 8.58
C ALA A 153 -7.04 12.79 8.61
N GLY A 154 -6.48 13.15 7.45
CA GLY A 154 -5.21 13.86 7.35
C GLY A 154 -4.03 13.01 6.85
N GLY A 155 -4.28 11.76 6.47
CA GLY A 155 -3.32 10.90 5.78
C GLY A 155 -2.02 10.75 6.55
N GLU A 156 -0.91 11.00 5.86
CA GLU A 156 0.45 10.83 6.37
C GLU A 156 0.75 11.71 7.61
N ARG A 157 -0.03 12.77 7.85
CA ARG A 157 0.13 13.64 9.03
C ARG A 157 -0.06 12.90 10.34
N CYS A 158 -0.80 11.78 10.36
CA CYS A 158 -0.96 10.97 11.57
C CYS A 158 0.35 10.34 12.04
N PHE A 159 1.35 10.22 11.16
CA PHE A 159 2.66 9.66 11.47
C PHE A 159 3.69 10.70 11.92
N LEU A 160 3.32 11.98 11.97
CA LEU A 160 4.19 13.02 12.50
C LEU A 160 4.40 12.84 14.01
N PRO A 161 5.59 13.19 14.55
CA PRO A 161 5.90 12.99 15.97
C PRO A 161 4.89 13.64 16.93
N GLU A 162 4.32 14.76 16.53
CA GLU A 162 3.33 15.53 17.29
C GLU A 162 2.00 14.79 17.50
N ASN A 163 1.67 13.85 16.59
CA ASN A 163 0.41 13.13 16.60
C ASN A 163 0.54 11.69 17.14
N LYS A 164 1.70 11.32 17.68
CA LYS A 164 2.02 9.96 18.12
C LYS A 164 1.05 9.42 19.17
N ASP A 165 0.61 10.27 20.10
CA ASP A 165 -0.33 9.89 21.18
C ASP A 165 -1.77 9.66 20.67
N SER A 166 -2.05 10.00 19.42
CA SER A 166 -3.37 9.77 18.79
C SER A 166 -3.49 8.42 18.09
N LEU A 167 -2.38 7.69 17.93
CA LEU A 167 -2.35 6.39 17.27
C LEU A 167 -2.75 5.26 18.23
N PRO A 168 -3.48 4.23 17.76
CA PRO A 168 -3.81 3.08 18.58
C PRO A 168 -2.56 2.33 19.09
N PRO A 169 -2.64 1.68 20.27
CA PRO A 169 -1.47 1.06 20.92
C PRO A 169 -0.86 -0.13 20.15
N HIS A 170 -1.59 -0.70 19.20
CA HIS A 170 -1.10 -1.79 18.34
C HIS A 170 -0.32 -1.29 17.11
N VAL A 171 -0.34 0.01 16.84
CA VAL A 171 0.44 0.62 15.75
C VAL A 171 1.89 0.81 16.23
N PRO A 172 2.90 0.28 15.51
CA PRO A 172 4.29 0.42 15.91
C PRO A 172 4.70 1.90 16.04
N CYS A 173 5.29 2.26 17.18
CA CYS A 173 5.75 3.62 17.47
C CYS A 173 6.99 4.09 16.67
N GLN A 174 7.42 3.34 15.65
CA GLN A 174 8.64 3.61 14.89
C GLN A 174 8.32 4.29 13.56
N VAL A 175 8.05 5.59 13.61
CA VAL A 175 8.29 6.48 12.46
C VAL A 175 9.35 7.48 12.90
N HIS A 176 10.59 7.02 12.98
CA HIS A 176 11.72 7.91 13.21
C HIS A 176 11.95 8.71 11.92
N HIS A 177 11.59 10.00 11.96
CA HIS A 177 12.10 10.99 11.02
C HIS A 177 13.61 11.11 11.21
N SER A 178 14.37 10.29 10.49
CA SER A 178 15.72 10.67 10.09
C SER A 178 15.55 11.59 8.89
N ALA A 179 15.65 12.89 9.12
CA ALA A 179 15.83 13.85 8.03
C ALA A 179 17.03 13.40 7.17
N CYS A 180 16.85 13.38 5.84
CA CYS A 180 17.94 13.25 4.89
C CYS A 180 18.99 14.34 5.08
#